data_AF-A0A0H5QSR2-F1
#
_entry.id   AF-A0A0H5QSR2-F1
#
_cell.length_a   1.000
_cell.length_b   1.000
_cell.length_c   1.000
_cell.angle_alpha   90.00
_cell.angle_beta   90.00
_cell.angle_gamma   90.00
#
_symmetry.space_group_name_H-M   'P 1'
#
loop_
_entity.id
_entity.type
_entity.pdbx_description
1 polymer ?
#
loop_
_entity_poly.entity_id
_entity_poly.type
_entity_poly.pdbx_seq_one_letter_code
_entity_poly.pdbx_strand_id
1 'polypeptide(L)'
;ANPAIRDVDGNTALHTAVLNLQINMINMMLDMATAPKCWLQTIISTVRGNLIDIQNNEGQTALLLAVRSQSWFFNEVSIILLKRGADPAITDRNGETALH
;
A
#
# COMPACT_ATOMS: atom_id res chain seq x y z
N ALA A 1 5.77 11.38 -10.68
CA ALA A 1 6.60 10.18 -10.48
C ALA A 1 5.70 8.95 -10.56
N ASN A 2 6.17 7.81 -11.11
CA ASN A 2 5.37 6.58 -11.16
C ASN A 2 5.32 5.95 -9.75
N PRO A 3 4.14 5.89 -9.08
CA PRO A 3 4.04 5.44 -7.70
C PRO A 3 4.26 3.93 -7.52
N ALA A 4 4.27 3.16 -8.63
CA ALA A 4 4.54 1.72 -8.62
C ALA A 4 6.02 1.36 -8.78
N ILE A 5 6.93 2.35 -8.80
CA ILE A 5 8.38 2.07 -8.77
C ILE A 5 8.72 1.39 -7.45
N ARG A 6 9.54 0.35 -7.55
CA ARG A 6 10.00 -0.47 -6.42
C ARG A 6 11.48 -0.22 -6.18
N ASP A 7 11.89 -0.15 -4.92
CA ASP A 7 13.30 -0.10 -4.53
C ASP A 7 13.96 -1.49 -4.56
N VAL A 8 15.19 -1.59 -4.05
CA VAL A 8 15.96 -2.85 -3.99
C VAL A 8 15.29 -3.94 -3.16
N ASP A 9 14.50 -3.54 -2.16
CA ASP A 9 13.73 -4.43 -1.28
C ASP A 9 12.33 -4.70 -1.83
N GLY A 10 12.04 -4.19 -3.03
CA GLY A 10 10.75 -4.34 -3.68
C GLY A 10 9.66 -3.45 -3.06
N ASN A 11 10.01 -2.53 -2.16
CA ASN A 11 9.07 -1.62 -1.54
C ASN A 11 8.65 -0.55 -2.55
N THR A 12 7.34 -0.32 -2.66
CA THR A 12 6.83 0.87 -3.36
C THR A 12 6.95 2.08 -2.47
N ALA A 13 6.79 3.26 -3.06
CA ALA A 13 6.77 4.51 -2.31
C ALA A 13 5.66 4.53 -1.22
N LEU A 14 4.59 3.73 -1.37
CA LEU A 14 3.56 3.53 -0.36
C LEU A 14 4.06 2.70 0.84
N HIS A 15 4.87 1.65 0.60
CA HIS A 15 5.48 0.87 1.69
C HIS A 15 6.38 1.76 2.54
N THR A 16 7.21 2.58 1.89
CA THR A 16 8.09 3.53 2.58
C THR A 16 7.30 4.61 3.32
N ALA A 17 6.16 5.06 2.78
CA ALA A 17 5.28 6.03 3.44
C ALA A 17 4.65 5.48 4.73
N VAL A 18 4.25 4.21 4.71
CA VAL A 18 3.72 3.50 5.87
C VAL A 18 4.79 3.32 6.94
N LEU A 19 5.99 2.89 6.56
CA LEU A 19 7.12 2.72 7.50
C LEU A 19 7.51 4.02 8.20
N ASN A 20 7.45 5.15 7.48
CA ASN A 20 7.79 6.47 8.02
C ASN A 20 6.58 7.22 8.63
N LEU A 21 5.39 6.59 8.68
CA LEU A 21 4.16 7.16 9.24
C LEU A 21 3.75 8.50 8.60
N GLN A 22 4.07 8.68 7.32
CA GLN A 22 3.82 9.94 6.62
C GLN A 22 2.39 9.98 6.06
N ILE A 23 1.40 10.23 6.92
CA ILE A 23 -0.03 10.26 6.56
C ILE A 23 -0.31 11.21 5.37
N ASN A 24 0.36 12.37 5.33
CA ASN A 24 0.22 13.32 4.21
C ASN A 24 0.75 12.74 2.89
N MET A 25 1.84 11.97 2.92
CA MET A 25 2.39 11.32 1.73
C MET A 25 1.51 10.15 1.28
N ILE A 26 0.94 9.39 2.23
CA ILE A 26 -0.03 8.33 1.96
C ILE A 26 -1.27 8.90 1.24
N ASN A 27 -1.88 9.95 1.81
CA ASN A 27 -3.03 10.60 1.18
C ASN A 27 -2.68 11.19 -0.18
N MET A 28 -1.53 11.86 -0.31
CA MET A 28 -1.09 12.45 -1.58
C MET A 28 -0.85 11.39 -2.67
N MET A 29 -0.30 10.23 -2.33
CA MET A 29 -0.09 9.12 -3.28
C MET A 29 -1.39 8.45 -3.69
N LEU A 30 -2.30 8.22 -2.74
CA LEU A 30 -3.59 7.61 -3.02
C LEU A 30 -4.53 8.57 -3.75
N ASP A 31 -4.43 9.88 -3.51
CA ASP A 31 -5.19 10.91 -4.25
C ASP A 31 -4.67 11.04 -5.69
N MET A 32 -3.35 10.95 -5.90
CA MET A 32 -2.79 10.84 -7.27
C MET A 32 -3.26 9.57 -8.00
N ALA A 33 -3.52 8.49 -7.27
CA ALA A 33 -4.08 7.25 -7.79
C ALA A 33 -5.61 7.26 -7.93
N THR A 34 -6.30 8.39 -7.73
CA THR A 34 -7.76 8.53 -7.94
C THR A 34 -8.11 9.70 -8.88
N ALA A 35 -7.11 10.43 -9.38
CA ALA A 35 -7.32 11.59 -10.24
C ALA A 35 -7.99 11.18 -11.58
N PRO A 36 -9.21 11.67 -11.86
CA PRO A 36 -9.98 11.29 -13.05
C PRO A 36 -9.45 12.02 -14.29
N LYS A 37 -8.29 11.60 -14.81
CA LYS A 37 -7.79 12.00 -16.15
C LYS A 37 -6.50 11.33 -16.63
N CYS A 38 -5.90 10.40 -15.89
CA CYS A 38 -4.86 9.57 -16.50
C CYS A 38 -5.50 8.29 -17.03
N TRP A 39 -5.32 8.01 -18.32
CA TRP A 39 -5.66 6.72 -18.97
C TRP A 39 -4.96 5.52 -18.30
N LEU A 40 -3.99 5.79 -17.40
CA LEU A 40 -3.38 4.88 -16.46
C LEU A 40 -4.33 4.41 -15.33
N GLN A 41 -5.35 5.17 -14.94
CA GLN A 41 -6.31 4.79 -13.89
C GLN A 41 -7.06 3.51 -14.27
N THR A 42 -7.52 3.43 -15.53
CA THR A 42 -8.21 2.27 -16.09
C THR A 42 -7.24 1.09 -16.30
N ILE A 43 -5.99 1.34 -16.69
CA ILE A 43 -5.00 0.26 -16.91
C ILE A 43 -4.49 -0.30 -15.58
N ILE A 44 -4.32 0.53 -14.55
CA ILE A 44 -3.96 0.08 -13.20
C ILE A 44 -5.14 -0.72 -12.60
N SER A 45 -6.39 -0.24 -12.68
CA SER A 45 -7.52 -1.01 -12.15
C SER A 45 -7.77 -2.33 -12.90
N THR A 46 -7.41 -2.42 -14.18
CA THR A 46 -7.81 -3.55 -15.06
C THR A 46 -6.67 -4.51 -15.37
N VAL A 47 -5.40 -4.11 -15.25
CA VAL A 47 -4.25 -4.88 -15.77
C VAL A 47 -3.12 -5.05 -14.74
N ARG A 48 -3.04 -4.21 -13.71
CA ARG A 48 -2.00 -4.28 -12.68
C ARG A 48 -2.60 -3.95 -11.33
N GLY A 49 -2.95 -4.99 -10.57
CA GLY A 49 -3.61 -4.95 -9.26
C GLY A 49 -3.40 -3.67 -8.44
N ASN A 50 -4.45 -3.27 -7.74
CA ASN A 50 -4.56 -2.03 -6.99
C ASN A 50 -3.22 -1.65 -6.33
N LEU A 51 -2.75 -0.42 -6.53
CA LEU A 51 -1.44 0.07 -6.05
C LEU A 51 -1.23 -0.21 -4.55
N ILE A 52 -2.33 -0.20 -3.79
CA ILE A 52 -2.40 -0.43 -2.35
C ILE A 52 -2.08 -1.88 -1.95
N ASP A 53 -2.25 -2.82 -2.87
CA ASP A 53 -2.14 -4.27 -2.68
C ASP A 53 -0.85 -4.84 -3.29
N ILE A 54 0.02 -3.98 -3.82
CA ILE A 54 1.34 -4.43 -4.31
C ILE A 54 2.13 -5.00 -3.13
N GLN A 55 2.69 -6.19 -3.34
CA GLN A 55 3.55 -6.84 -2.37
C GLN A 55 5.03 -6.48 -2.58
N ASN A 56 5.77 -6.25 -1.50
CA ASN A 56 7.23 -6.12 -1.52
C ASN A 56 7.94 -7.46 -1.76
N ASN A 57 9.27 -7.50 -1.66
CA ASN A 57 10.01 -8.76 -1.85
C ASN A 57 9.73 -9.78 -0.74
N GLU A 58 9.17 -9.40 0.41
CA GLU A 58 8.74 -10.33 1.46
C GLU A 58 7.30 -10.82 1.29
N GLY A 59 6.60 -10.37 0.25
CA GLY A 59 5.17 -10.65 0.07
C GLY A 59 4.27 -9.72 0.88
N GLN A 60 4.83 -8.74 1.58
CA GLN A 60 4.03 -7.86 2.45
C GLN A 60 3.41 -6.74 1.62
N THR A 61 2.12 -6.48 1.84
CA THR A 61 1.46 -5.27 1.35
C THR A 61 1.72 -4.09 2.28
N ALA A 62 1.38 -2.89 1.84
CA ALA A 62 1.42 -1.70 2.69
C ALA A 62 0.57 -1.87 3.97
N LEU A 63 -0.57 -2.58 3.88
CA LEU A 63 -1.42 -2.88 5.04
C LEU A 63 -0.76 -3.87 6.01
N LEU A 64 -0.12 -4.91 5.49
CA LEU A 64 0.56 -5.89 6.34
C LEU A 64 1.77 -5.27 7.07
N LEU A 65 2.52 -4.39 6.39
CA LEU A 65 3.58 -3.60 7.02
C LEU A 65 3.04 -2.68 8.12
N ALA A 66 1.86 -2.08 7.92
CA ALA A 66 1.25 -1.22 8.93
C ALA A 66 0.95 -2.03 10.20
N VAL A 67 0.34 -3.21 10.07
CA VAL A 67 0.00 -4.09 11.21
C VAL A 67 1.24 -4.66 11.90
N ARG A 68 2.28 -5.03 11.13
CA ARG A 68 3.55 -5.53 11.69
C ARG A 68 4.38 -4.45 12.39
N SER A 69 4.15 -3.18 12.05
CA SER A 69 4.86 -2.07 12.68
C SER A 69 4.38 -1.90 14.11
N GLN A 70 5.30 -1.98 15.09
CA GLN A 70 5.01 -1.77 16.52
C GLN A 70 4.77 -0.29 16.88
N SER A 71 4.49 0.56 15.89
CA SER A 71 4.30 1.99 16.09
C SER A 71 2.89 2.30 16.55
N TRP A 72 2.75 3.26 17.46
CA TRP A 72 1.47 3.65 18.08
C TRP A 72 0.43 4.17 17.06
N PHE A 73 0.88 4.57 15.87
CA PHE A 73 0.05 5.09 14.79
C PHE A 73 -0.43 4.02 13.79
N PHE A 74 -0.13 2.74 14.02
CA PHE A 74 -0.51 1.65 13.13
C PHE A 74 -2.02 1.57 12.89
N ASN A 75 -2.83 1.86 13.91
CA ASN A 75 -4.30 1.85 13.81
C ASN A 75 -4.80 2.87 12.80
N GLU A 76 -4.27 4.09 12.83
CA GLU A 76 -4.73 5.18 11.97
C GLU A 76 -4.35 4.92 10.50
N VAL A 77 -3.12 4.46 10.27
CA VAL A 77 -2.64 4.08 8.93
C VAL A 77 -3.41 2.88 8.39
N SER A 78 -3.67 1.86 9.20
CA SER A 78 -4.46 0.67 8.80
C SER A 78 -5.89 1.05 8.44
N ILE A 79 -6.53 1.92 9.24
CA ILE A 79 -7.88 2.44 8.94
C ILE A 79 -7.89 3.21 7.61
N ILE A 80 -6.89 4.06 7.35
CA ILE A 80 -6.80 4.82 6.10
C ILE A 80 -6.65 3.86 4.91
N LEU A 81 -5.77 2.87 5.00
CA LEU A 81 -5.55 1.89 3.93
C LEU A 81 -6.80 1.06 3.66
N LEU A 82 -7.48 0.58 4.71
CA LEU A 82 -8.75 -0.15 4.58
C LEU A 82 -9.86 0.71 3.97
N LYS A 83 -10.02 1.96 4.41
CA LYS A 83 -10.99 2.92 3.82
C LYS A 83 -10.73 3.18 2.33
N ARG A 84 -9.49 2.99 1.89
CA ARG A 84 -9.05 3.18 0.50
C ARG A 84 -9.10 1.89 -0.33
N GLY A 85 -9.62 0.81 0.25
CA GLY A 85 -9.85 -0.46 -0.44
C GLY A 85 -8.65 -1.41 -0.45
N ALA A 86 -7.75 -1.32 0.54
CA ALA A 86 -6.72 -2.33 0.75
C ALA A 86 -7.35 -3.68 1.06
N ASP A 87 -6.84 -4.75 0.45
CA ASP A 87 -7.30 -6.12 0.70
C ASP A 87 -6.58 -6.71 1.92
N PRO A 88 -7.27 -6.95 3.05
CA PRO A 88 -6.67 -7.56 4.23
C PRO A 88 -6.41 -9.06 4.08
N ALA A 89 -6.93 -9.72 3.03
CA ALA A 89 -6.80 -11.15 2.82
C ALA A 89 -5.46 -11.54 2.14
N ILE A 90 -4.71 -10.57 1.63
CA ILE A 90 -3.41 -10.84 1.00
C ILE A 90 -2.43 -11.31 2.06
N THR A 91 -1.79 -12.45 1.78
CA THR A 91 -0.80 -13.08 2.66
C THR A 91 0.62 -12.71 2.25
N ASP A 92 1.53 -12.59 3.22
CA ASP A 92 2.96 -12.57 2.92
C ASP A 92 3.52 -13.96 2.61
N ARG A 93 4.85 -14.03 2.45
CA ARG A 93 5.56 -15.30 2.22
C ARG A 93 5.45 -16.30 3.37
N ASN A 94 5.09 -15.87 4.58
CA ASN A 94 4.86 -16.76 5.71
C ASN A 94 3.41 -17.25 5.78
N GLY A 95 2.53 -16.75 4.90
CA GLY A 95 1.10 -17.03 4.94
C GLY A 95 0.33 -16.14 5.92
N GLU A 96 0.96 -15.09 6.47
CA GLU A 96 0.34 -14.19 7.43
C GLU A 96 -0.49 -13.13 6.70
N THR A 97 -1.73 -12.92 7.14
CA THR A 97 -2.59 -11.82 6.66
C THR A 97 -2.58 -10.65 7.64
N ALA A 98 -3.16 -9.51 7.24
CA ALA A 98 -3.26 -8.33 8.12
C ALA A 98 -4.17 -8.53 9.35
N LEU A 99 -4.85 -9.68 9.45
CA LEU A 99 -5.74 -10.05 10.55
C LEU A 99 -5.14 -11.10 11.50
N HIS A 100 -3.99 -11.69 11.17
CA HIS A 100 -3.27 -12.62 12.06
C HIS A 100 -2.56 -11.86 13.18
#